data_AF-A0A969S977-F1
#
_entry.id   AF-A0A969S977-F1
#
_cell.length_a   1.000
_cell.length_b   1.000
_cell.length_c   1.000
_cell.angle_alpha   90.00
_cell.angle_beta   90.00
_cell.angle_gamma   90.00
#
_symmetry.space_group_name_H-M   'P 1'
#
loop_
_entity.id
_entity.type
_entity.pdbx_description
1 polymer ?
#
loop_
_entity_poly.entity_id
_entity_poly.type
_entity_poly.pdbx_seq_one_letter_code
_entity_poly.pdbx_strand_id
1 'polypeptide(L)' 'MKSTTEDKRVRPRGRQRSEAVRKAVLQAAYEMLQESDFASVTIEGVAARASTTKTTIYRWWSSKADLIIDAF' A
#
# COMPACT_ATOMS: atom_id res chain seq x y z
N MET A 1 8.71 12.60 39.35
CA MET A 1 9.36 13.42 38.31
C MET A 1 8.92 12.90 36.95
N LYS A 2 8.32 13.77 36.13
CA LYS A 2 7.70 13.44 34.84
C LYS A 2 8.77 13.40 33.75
N SER A 3 9.03 12.24 33.16
CA SER A 3 9.84 12.14 31.94
C SER A 3 8.90 12.08 30.75
N THR A 4 8.58 13.27 30.23
CA THR A 4 7.86 13.47 28.99
C THR A 4 8.81 13.18 27.84
N THR A 5 8.65 12.04 27.17
CA THR A 5 9.24 11.84 25.84
C THR A 5 8.29 12.45 24.82
N GLU A 6 8.60 13.68 24.44
CA GLU A 6 7.91 14.48 23.45
C GLU A 6 8.34 14.02 22.04
N ASP A 7 7.62 13.06 21.46
CA ASP A 7 7.84 12.65 20.05
C ASP A 7 7.14 13.63 19.11
N LYS A 8 7.86 14.71 18.75
CA LYS A 8 7.43 15.69 17.74
C LYS A 8 7.40 15.05 16.36
N ARG A 9 6.31 14.38 16.00
CA ARG A 9 6.05 14.00 14.60
C ARG A 9 5.55 15.20 13.82
N VAL A 10 6.50 15.86 13.16
CA VAL A 10 6.29 16.83 12.08
C VAL A 10 5.16 16.34 11.18
N ARG A 11 4.06 17.12 11.07
CA ARG A 11 3.02 16.87 10.08
C ARG A 11 3.47 17.44 8.73
N PRO A 12 3.77 16.62 7.71
CA PRO A 12 4.08 17.15 6.39
C PRO A 12 2.78 17.58 5.72
N ARG A 13 2.86 18.75 5.08
CA ARG A 13 1.74 19.52 4.54
C ARG A 13 1.27 18.90 3.22
N GLY A 14 0.01 18.46 3.14
CA GLY A 14 -0.87 18.49 1.96
C GLY A 14 -0.42 17.94 0.59
N ARG A 15 0.76 17.32 0.41
CA ARG A 15 1.32 16.91 -0.90
C ARG A 15 2.06 15.57 -0.87
N GLN A 16 1.58 14.62 -0.08
CA GLN A 16 1.94 13.20 -0.15
C GLN A 16 0.62 12.46 -0.26
N ARG A 17 0.08 12.24 -1.47
CA ARG A 17 -1.05 11.32 -1.59
C ARG A 17 -0.51 9.96 -1.17
N SER A 18 -0.95 9.50 0.00
CA SER A 18 -0.16 8.76 0.99
C SER A 18 0.80 7.72 0.39
N GLU A 19 2.11 7.98 0.42
CA GLU A 19 3.15 6.95 0.22
C GLU A 19 2.91 5.72 1.12
N ALA A 20 2.31 5.94 2.30
CA ALA A 20 1.85 4.87 3.18
C ALA A 20 0.82 3.95 2.51
N VAL A 21 -0.11 4.48 1.72
CA VAL A 21 -1.09 3.69 0.95
C VAL A 21 -0.39 2.95 -0.18
N ARG A 22 0.56 3.59 -0.88
CA ARG A 22 1.34 2.89 -1.92
C ARG A 22 2.07 1.69 -1.32
N LYS A 23 2.77 1.88 -0.19
CA LYS A 23 3.47 0.81 0.52
C LYS A 23 2.53 -0.29 1.01
N ALA A 24 1.37 0.08 1.57
CA ALA A 24 0.37 -0.90 2.00
C ALA A 24 -0.16 -1.76 0.84
N VAL A 25 -0.33 -1.16 -0.34
CA VAL A 25 -0.74 -1.87 -1.56
C VAL A 25 0.34 -2.85 -2.02
N LEU A 26 1.60 -2.42 -2.08
CA LEU A 26 2.72 -3.30 -2.44
C LEU A 26 2.86 -4.47 -1.47
N GLN A 27 2.81 -4.19 -0.16
CA GLN A 27 2.87 -5.21 0.87
C GLN A 27 1.72 -6.23 0.75
N ALA A 28 0.49 -5.76 0.56
CA ALA A 28 -0.66 -6.64 0.39
C ALA A 28 -0.55 -7.50 -0.87
N ALA A 29 -0.05 -6.95 -1.98
CA ALA A 29 0.18 -7.70 -3.22
C ALA A 29 1.26 -8.77 -3.03
N TYR A 30 2.36 -8.45 -2.36
CA TYR A 30 3.43 -9.39 -2.04
C TYR A 30 2.94 -10.53 -1.15
N GLU A 31 2.21 -10.23 -0.07
CA GLU A 31 1.64 -11.24 0.83
C GLU A 31 0.68 -12.19 0.09
N MET A 32 -0.18 -11.65 -0.79
CA MET A 32 -1.09 -12.48 -1.59
C MET A 32 -0.35 -13.44 -2.54
N LEU A 33 0.81 -13.04 -3.06
CA LEU A 33 1.66 -13.90 -3.90
C LEU A 33 2.39 -14.97 -3.10
N GLN A 34 2.67 -14.73 -1.82
CA GLN A 34 3.22 -15.75 -0.93
C GLN A 34 2.16 -16.79 -0.55
N GLU A 35 0.89 -16.37 -0.46
CA GLU A 35 -0.25 -17.23 -0.13
C GLU A 35 -0.80 -18.01 -1.34
N SER A 36 -0.63 -17.48 -2.56
CA SER A 36 -1.32 -17.99 -3.76
C SER A 36 -0.63 -17.60 -5.08
N ASP A 37 -0.99 -18.29 -6.16
CA ASP A 37 -0.46 -18.00 -7.49
C ASP A 37 -0.92 -16.64 -8.06
N PHE A 38 -0.16 -16.11 -9.02
CA PHE A 38 -0.44 -14.84 -9.73
C PHE A 38 -1.88 -14.70 -10.25
N ALA A 39 -2.49 -15.81 -10.70
CA ALA A 39 -3.86 -15.82 -11.23
C ALA A 39 -4.89 -15.51 -10.14
N SER A 40 -4.64 -15.94 -8.91
CA SER A 40 -5.52 -15.75 -7.74
C SER A 40 -5.43 -14.34 -7.17
N VAL A 41 -4.35 -13.61 -7.44
CA VAL A 41 -4.23 -12.20 -7.03
C VAL A 41 -5.15 -11.33 -7.88
N THR A 42 -6.03 -10.59 -7.23
CA THR A 42 -6.95 -9.63 -7.85
C THR A 42 -6.72 -8.23 -7.30
N ILE A 43 -6.93 -7.20 -8.13
CA ILE A 43 -6.85 -5.80 -7.68
C ILE A 43 -7.86 -5.50 -6.57
N GLU A 44 -9.01 -6.19 -6.58
CA GLU A 44 -10.02 -6.13 -5.52
C GLU A 44 -9.48 -6.65 -4.18
N GLY A 45 -8.87 -7.85 -4.19
CA GLY A 45 -8.30 -8.44 -2.99
C GLY A 45 -7.18 -7.59 -2.41
N VAL A 46 -6.30 -7.07 -3.26
CA VAL A 46 -5.22 -6.16 -2.83
C VAL A 46 -5.81 -4.88 -2.24
N ALA A 47 -6.81 -4.28 -2.89
CA ALA A 47 -7.45 -3.07 -2.38
C ALA A 47 -8.10 -3.30 -1.01
N ALA A 48 -8.79 -4.43 -0.83
CA ALA A 48 -9.41 -4.79 0.44
C ALA A 48 -8.37 -4.99 1.55
N ARG A 49 -7.30 -5.74 1.29
CA ARG A 49 -6.23 -6.01 2.27
C ARG A 49 -5.43 -4.75 2.62
N ALA A 50 -5.15 -3.89 1.64
CA ALA A 50 -4.48 -2.61 1.85
C ALA A 50 -5.41 -1.48 2.36
N SER A 51 -6.69 -1.77 2.63
CA SER A 51 -7.70 -0.78 3.07
C SER A 51 -7.78 0.45 2.15
N THR A 52 -7.79 0.22 0.85
CA THR A 52 -7.83 1.28 -0.19
C THR A 52 -8.86 0.94 -1.28
N THR A 53 -8.90 1.75 -2.35
CA THR A 53 -9.79 1.55 -3.50
C THR A 53 -9.01 1.19 -4.75
N LYS A 54 -9.64 0.50 -5.70
CA LYS A 54 -9.07 0.22 -7.03
C LYS A 54 -8.61 1.50 -7.73
N THR A 55 -9.39 2.56 -7.64
CA THR A 55 -9.07 3.87 -8.24
C THR A 55 -7.78 4.45 -7.67
N THR A 56 -7.50 4.18 -6.38
CA THR A 56 -6.21 4.56 -5.79
C THR A 56 -5.09 3.71 -6.35
N ILE A 57 -5.26 2.39 -6.50
CA ILE A 57 -4.25 1.50 -7.09
C ILE A 57 -3.95 1.89 -8.54
N TYR A 58 -4.98 2.01 -9.38
CA TYR A 58 -4.83 2.35 -10.81
C TYR A 58 -4.24 3.73 -11.07
N ARG A 59 -4.16 4.59 -10.04
CA ARG A 59 -3.45 5.87 -10.14
C ARG A 59 -1.93 5.70 -10.25
N TRP A 60 -1.39 4.62 -9.69
CA TRP A 60 0.05 4.35 -9.65
C TRP A 60 0.46 3.27 -10.65
N TRP A 61 -0.38 2.26 -10.86
CA TRP A 61 -0.09 1.12 -11.73
C TRP A 61 -1.15 0.98 -12.81
N SER A 62 -0.73 0.91 -14.07
CA SER A 62 -1.65 0.80 -15.22
C SER A 62 -2.26 -0.59 -15.35
N SER A 63 -1.62 -1.62 -14.79
CA SER A 63 -2.10 -3.00 -14.82
C SER A 63 -1.77 -3.77 -13.53
N LYS A 64 -2.38 -4.96 -13.38
CA LYS A 64 -2.01 -5.91 -12.30
C LYS A 64 -0.55 -6.34 -12.41
N ALA A 65 -0.04 -6.55 -13.63
CA ALA A 65 1.34 -6.96 -13.83
C ALA A 65 2.31 -5.88 -13.30
N ASP A 66 2.06 -4.60 -13.59
CA ASP A 66 2.91 -3.49 -13.11
C ASP A 66 2.93 -3.41 -11.58
N LEU A 67 1.78 -3.61 -10.94
CA LEU A 67 1.68 -3.66 -9.48
C LEU A 67 2.51 -4.82 -8.90
N ILE A 68 2.40 -6.00 -9.51
CA ILE A 68 3.07 -7.20 -9.00
C ILE A 68 4.58 -7.10 -9.21
N ILE A 69 5.04 -6.57 -10.34
CA ILE A 69 6.47 -6.34 -10.60
C ILE A 69 7.06 -5.35 -9.59
N ASP A 70 6.33 -4.29 -9.23
CA ASP A 70 6.78 -3.29 -8.23
C ASP A 70 6.70 -3.81 -6.78
N ALA A 71 5.99 -4.93 -6.54
CA ALA A 71 5.87 -5.56 -5.22
C ALA A 71 6.99 -6.57 -4.92
N PHE A 72 7.77 -6.96 -5.93
CA PHE A 72 8.98 -7.79 -5.79
C PHE A 72 10.23 -6.92 -5.65
#